data_AF-A0A521FW46-F1
#
_entry.id   AF-A0A521FW46-F1
#
_cell.length_a   1.000
_cell.length_b   1.000
_cell.length_c   1.000
_cell.angle_alpha   90.00
_cell.angle_beta   90.00
_cell.angle_gamma   90.00
#
_symmetry.space_group_name_H-M   'P 1'
#
loop_
_entity.id
_entity.type
_entity.pdbx_description
1 polymer ?
#
loop_
_entity_poly.entity_id
_entity_poly.type
_entity_poly.pdbx_seq_one_letter_code
_entity_poly.pdbx_strand_id
1 'polypeptide(L)'
;ARAAAWAAKARCPVGTVLRRAMAELRPALTAALEAGIDYRDVPVDRAKASAHRFDSSITLSRAAHDRLCTELDPEGLAGLTPALSRWVRAKAIAHLDAYLHRAGY
;
A
#
# COMPACT_ATOMS: atom_id res chain seq x y z
N ALA A 1 8.79 -0.01 -17.56
CA ALA A 1 8.86 0.08 -16.08
C ALA A 1 9.72 -1.06 -15.52
N ARG A 2 10.44 -0.86 -14.40
CA ARG A 2 11.35 -1.88 -13.81
C ARG A 2 10.69 -3.25 -13.57
N ALA A 3 9.45 -3.26 -13.09
CA ALA A 3 8.68 -4.51 -12.91
C ALA A 3 8.46 -5.31 -14.21
N ALA A 4 8.38 -4.66 -15.37
CA ALA A 4 8.29 -5.32 -16.67
C ALA A 4 9.60 -6.02 -17.08
N ALA A 5 10.74 -5.44 -16.74
CA ALA A 5 12.04 -6.06 -16.99
C ALA A 5 12.23 -7.33 -16.14
N TRP A 6 11.76 -7.33 -14.88
CA TRP A 6 11.82 -8.51 -14.02
C TRP A 6 10.82 -9.59 -14.44
N ALA A 7 9.59 -9.21 -14.79
CA ALA A 7 8.61 -10.09 -15.41
C ALA A 7 9.19 -10.84 -16.63
N ALA A 8 9.90 -10.11 -17.50
CA ALA A 8 10.58 -10.69 -18.65
C ALA A 8 11.70 -11.67 -18.22
N LYS A 9 12.59 -11.27 -17.30
CA LYS A 9 13.70 -12.13 -16.82
C LYS A 9 13.22 -13.40 -16.09
N ALA A 10 12.21 -13.26 -15.25
CA ALA A 10 11.59 -14.35 -14.50
C ALA A 10 10.61 -15.18 -15.35
N ARG A 11 10.38 -14.79 -16.62
CA ARG A 11 9.41 -15.40 -17.53
C ARG A 11 8.01 -15.51 -16.89
N CYS A 12 7.60 -14.49 -16.14
CA CYS A 12 6.29 -14.43 -15.50
C CYS A 12 5.60 -13.09 -15.72
N PRO A 13 4.26 -12.98 -15.65
CA PRO A 13 3.57 -11.72 -15.83
C PRO A 13 3.92 -10.68 -14.75
N VAL A 14 3.92 -9.39 -15.10
CA VAL A 14 4.12 -8.27 -14.15
C VAL A 14 3.16 -8.35 -12.96
N GLY A 15 1.91 -8.76 -13.19
CA GLY A 15 0.95 -8.94 -12.11
C GLY A 15 1.36 -10.00 -11.08
N THR A 16 2.13 -11.03 -11.48
CA THR A 16 2.66 -12.05 -10.56
C THR A 16 3.76 -11.49 -9.67
N VAL A 17 4.64 -10.67 -10.23
CA VAL A 17 5.68 -9.93 -9.49
C VAL A 17 5.05 -9.06 -8.41
N LEU A 18 4.09 -8.23 -8.81
CA LEU A 18 3.41 -7.31 -7.91
C LEU A 18 2.64 -8.05 -6.82
N ARG A 19 1.94 -9.14 -7.16
CA ARG A 19 1.24 -9.98 -6.18
C ARG A 19 2.19 -10.58 -5.15
N ARG A 20 3.37 -11.05 -5.56
CA ARG A 20 4.33 -11.66 -4.64
C ARG A 20 4.92 -10.64 -3.67
N ALA A 21 5.37 -9.49 -4.17
CA ALA A 21 5.85 -8.40 -3.32
C ALA A 21 4.75 -7.91 -2.36
N MET A 22 3.50 -7.82 -2.83
CA MET A 22 2.39 -7.41 -1.98
C MET A 22 1.98 -8.47 -0.96
N ALA A 23 2.12 -9.75 -1.27
CA ALA A 23 1.93 -10.82 -0.28
C ALA A 23 2.97 -10.74 0.86
N GLU A 24 4.21 -10.34 0.54
CA GLU A 24 5.26 -10.08 1.55
C GLU A 24 4.95 -8.83 2.39
N LEU A 25 4.45 -7.76 1.76
CA LEU A 25 4.16 -6.50 2.43
C LEU A 25 2.89 -6.53 3.30
N ARG A 26 1.87 -7.31 2.91
CA ARG A 26 0.53 -7.27 3.53
C ARG A 26 0.54 -7.40 5.06
N PRO A 27 1.27 -8.36 5.68
CA PRO A 27 1.29 -8.49 7.14
C PRO A 27 1.82 -7.23 7.84
N ALA A 28 2.83 -6.58 7.27
CA ALA A 28 3.39 -5.35 7.82
C ALA A 28 2.42 -4.16 7.73
N LEU A 29 1.66 -4.06 6.63
CA LEU A 29 0.60 -3.05 6.49
C LEU A 29 -0.51 -3.25 7.52
N THR A 30 -0.97 -4.49 7.68
CA THR A 30 -1.99 -4.82 8.70
C THR A 30 -1.47 -4.46 10.09
N ALA A 31 -0.26 -4.90 10.46
CA ALA A 31 0.32 -4.59 11.77
C ALA A 31 0.45 -3.09 12.02
N ALA A 32 0.88 -2.31 11.02
CA ALA A 32 0.98 -0.85 11.14
C ALA A 32 -0.39 -0.18 11.33
N LEU A 33 -1.41 -0.61 10.57
CA LEU A 33 -2.77 -0.07 10.71
C LEU A 33 -3.39 -0.44 12.07
N GLU A 34 -3.13 -1.66 12.57
CA GLU A 34 -3.53 -2.11 13.91
C GLU A 34 -2.79 -1.33 15.01
N ALA A 35 -1.51 -1.02 14.82
CA ALA A 35 -0.72 -0.23 15.77
C ALA A 35 -1.08 1.25 15.75
N GLY A 36 -1.61 1.75 14.63
CA GLY A 36 -1.97 3.15 14.42
C GLY A 36 -0.93 3.83 13.55
N ILE A 37 -1.39 4.56 12.55
CA ILE A 37 -0.53 5.31 11.65
C ILE A 37 -0.71 6.79 11.94
N ASP A 38 0.38 7.55 11.92
CA ASP A 38 0.33 8.99 12.09
C ASP A 38 -0.32 9.61 10.85
N TYR A 39 -1.32 10.48 11.04
CA TYR A 39 -1.96 11.18 9.92
C TYR A 39 -0.98 11.95 9.03
N ARG A 40 0.15 12.42 9.57
CA ARG A 40 1.20 13.13 8.83
C ARG A 40 1.93 12.24 7.84
N ASP A 41 1.90 10.93 8.05
CA ASP A 41 2.48 9.94 7.11
C ASP A 41 1.54 9.67 5.93
N VAL A 42 0.28 10.12 5.97
CA VAL A 42 -0.67 9.94 4.87
C VAL A 42 -0.41 11.01 3.80
N PRO A 43 -0.06 10.62 2.56
CA PRO A 43 0.15 11.58 1.50
C PRO A 43 -1.13 12.39 1.22
N VAL A 44 -0.98 13.71 1.14
CA VAL A 44 -2.08 14.63 0.77
C VAL A 44 -2.37 14.52 -0.73
N ASP A 45 -1.33 14.40 -1.54
CA ASP A 45 -1.45 14.32 -2.99
C ASP A 45 -1.97 12.96 -3.47
N ARG A 46 -2.87 12.99 -4.45
CA ARG A 46 -3.21 11.80 -5.23
C ARG A 46 -2.03 11.47 -6.14
N ALA A 47 -1.59 10.22 -6.12
CA ALA A 47 -0.63 9.70 -7.10
C ALA A 47 -1.19 9.88 -8.52
N LYS A 48 -0.67 10.86 -9.27
CA LYS A 48 -1.16 11.27 -10.61
C LYS A 48 -0.93 10.21 -11.70
N ALA A 49 -0.12 9.19 -11.43
CA ALA A 49 0.23 8.13 -12.39
C ALA A 49 0.01 6.74 -11.79
N SER A 50 -1.25 6.29 -11.68
CA SER A 50 -1.54 4.89 -11.36
C SER A 50 -2.10 4.15 -12.57
N ALA A 51 -1.20 3.56 -13.37
CA ALA A 51 -1.59 2.75 -14.52
C ALA A 51 -2.14 1.37 -14.13
N HIS A 52 -1.81 0.86 -12.94
CA HIS A 52 -2.33 -0.42 -12.45
C HIS A 52 -3.27 -0.22 -11.26
N ARG A 53 -4.53 -0.65 -11.44
CA ARG A 53 -5.48 -0.79 -10.34
C ARG A 53 -5.01 -1.95 -9.47
N PHE A 54 -4.49 -1.62 -8.30
CA PHE A 54 -4.09 -2.58 -7.30
C PHE A 54 -5.18 -2.59 -6.23
N ASP A 55 -6.03 -3.61 -6.28
CA ASP A 55 -7.04 -3.84 -5.26
C ASP A 55 -6.46 -4.71 -4.15
N SER A 56 -6.61 -4.27 -2.91
CA SER A 56 -6.25 -5.04 -1.74
C SER A 56 -7.16 -4.67 -0.60
N SER A 57 -7.88 -5.66 -0.11
CA SER A 57 -8.61 -5.58 1.14
C SER A 57 -7.67 -5.90 2.30
N ILE A 58 -7.75 -5.08 3.34
CA ILE A 58 -7.10 -5.33 4.63
C ILE A 58 -8.21 -5.31 5.68
N THR A 59 -8.34 -6.39 6.43
CA THR A 59 -9.23 -6.46 7.58
C THR A 59 -8.49 -5.91 8.80
N LEU A 60 -9.16 -5.04 9.56
CA LEU A 60 -8.67 -4.44 10.78
C LEU A 60 -9.59 -4.78 11.96
N SER A 61 -9.05 -4.78 13.16
CA SER A 61 -9.84 -4.82 14.39
C SER A 61 -10.74 -3.59 14.48
N ARG A 62 -11.86 -3.74 15.21
CA ARG A 62 -12.82 -2.64 15.40
C ARG A 62 -12.17 -1.44 16.09
N ALA A 63 -11.35 -1.69 17.10
CA ALA A 63 -10.64 -0.64 17.84
C ALA A 63 -9.66 0.14 16.93
N ALA A 64 -8.90 -0.56 16.09
CA ALA A 64 -8.02 0.10 15.14
C ALA A 64 -8.79 0.92 14.10
N HIS A 65 -9.91 0.39 13.59
CA HIS A 65 -10.78 1.12 12.67
C HIS A 65 -11.32 2.40 13.30
N ASP A 66 -11.89 2.34 14.51
CA ASP A 66 -12.51 3.49 15.18
C ASP A 66 -11.47 4.59 15.50
N ARG A 67 -10.25 4.19 15.92
CA ARG A 67 -9.14 5.13 16.12
C ARG A 67 -8.75 5.80 14.80
N LEU A 68 -8.59 5.03 13.73
CA LEU A 68 -8.21 5.59 12.41
C LEU A 68 -9.27 6.54 11.87
N CYS A 69 -10.56 6.28 12.10
CA CYS A 69 -11.64 7.22 11.80
C CYS A 69 -11.46 8.53 12.56
N THR A 70 -11.20 8.47 13.86
CA THR A 70 -11.00 9.66 14.70
C THR A 70 -9.79 10.49 14.26
N GLU A 71 -8.71 9.83 13.84
CA GLU A 71 -7.45 10.50 13.49
C GLU A 71 -7.44 11.05 12.05
N LEU A 72 -7.99 10.31 11.09
CA LEU A 72 -7.90 10.66 9.66
C LEU A 72 -9.13 11.36 9.11
N ASP A 73 -10.28 11.21 9.76
CA ASP A 73 -11.54 11.83 9.37
C ASP A 73 -12.41 12.13 10.60
N PRO A 74 -11.94 13.01 11.52
CA PRO A 74 -12.63 13.29 12.78
C PRO A 74 -14.07 13.78 12.58
N GLU A 75 -14.33 14.47 11.47
CA GLU A 75 -15.63 15.03 11.11
C GLU A 75 -16.49 14.08 10.25
N GLY A 76 -15.96 12.91 9.85
CA GLY A 76 -16.69 11.91 9.06
C GLY A 76 -17.04 12.36 7.63
N LEU A 77 -16.32 13.32 7.05
CA LEU A 77 -16.67 13.96 5.79
C LEU A 77 -16.12 13.22 4.56
N ALA A 78 -14.94 12.62 4.67
CA ALA A 78 -14.21 12.07 3.52
C ALA A 78 -14.19 10.53 3.49
N GLY A 79 -14.44 9.90 4.62
CA GLY A 79 -14.25 8.48 4.85
C GLY A 79 -12.78 8.08 4.93
N LEU A 80 -12.55 6.91 5.50
CA LEU A 80 -11.21 6.37 5.78
C LEU A 80 -10.51 5.83 4.52
N THR A 81 -11.27 5.26 3.58
CA THR A 81 -10.75 4.54 2.41
C THR A 81 -9.81 5.37 1.53
N PRO A 82 -10.10 6.63 1.16
CA PRO A 82 -9.20 7.41 0.32
C PRO A 82 -7.85 7.69 0.99
N ALA A 83 -7.86 8.00 2.29
CA ALA A 83 -6.64 8.28 3.06
C ALA A 83 -5.77 7.02 3.17
N LEU A 84 -6.37 5.89 3.58
CA LEU A 84 -5.65 4.62 3.67
C LEU A 84 -5.15 4.13 2.31
N SER A 85 -5.92 4.32 1.24
CA SER A 85 -5.48 3.95 -0.11
C SER A 85 -4.23 4.71 -0.54
N ARG A 86 -4.13 6.01 -0.20
CA ARG A 86 -2.92 6.81 -0.47
C ARG A 86 -1.73 6.32 0.37
N TRP A 87 -1.96 6.08 1.65
CA TRP A 87 -0.92 5.60 2.56
C TRP A 87 -0.38 4.22 2.16
N VAL A 88 -1.26 3.25 1.91
CA VAL A 88 -0.88 1.90 1.44
C VAL A 88 -0.12 1.99 0.12
N ARG A 89 -0.55 2.84 -0.80
CA ARG A 89 0.13 3.01 -2.09
C ARG A 89 1.55 3.56 -1.92
N ALA A 90 1.77 4.53 -1.04
CA ALA A 90 3.10 5.05 -0.77
C ALA A 90 4.04 3.97 -0.20
N LYS A 91 3.56 3.19 0.77
CA LYS A 91 4.34 2.06 1.34
C LYS A 91 4.59 0.96 0.31
N ALA A 92 3.62 0.66 -0.54
CA ALA A 92 3.76 -0.33 -1.61
C ALA A 92 4.80 0.08 -2.66
N ILE A 93 4.84 1.36 -3.05
CA ILE A 93 5.87 1.87 -3.98
C ILE A 93 7.26 1.71 -3.36
N ALA A 94 7.46 2.19 -2.13
CA ALA A 94 8.75 2.06 -1.45
C ALA A 94 9.18 0.60 -1.25
N HIS A 95 8.25 -0.28 -0.88
CA HIS A 95 8.52 -1.71 -0.73
C HIS A 95 8.87 -2.36 -2.08
N LEU A 96 8.14 -2.03 -3.14
CA LEU A 96 8.42 -2.56 -4.48
C LEU A 96 9.80 -2.12 -4.97
N ASP A 97 10.18 -0.86 -4.74
CA ASP A 97 11.53 -0.38 -5.07
C ASP A 97 12.60 -1.14 -4.29
N ALA A 98 12.42 -1.31 -2.97
CA ALA A 98 13.35 -2.09 -2.14
C ALA A 98 13.38 -3.59 -2.50
N TYR A 99 12.24 -4.17 -2.86
CA TYR A 99 12.12 -5.56 -3.30
C TYR A 99 12.90 -5.78 -4.60
N LEU A 100 12.75 -4.87 -5.57
CA LEU A 100 13.49 -4.91 -6.83
C LEU A 100 15.00 -4.74 -6.60
N HIS A 101 15.39 -3.78 -5.76
CA HIS A 101 16.80 -3.56 -5.42
C HIS A 101 17.45 -4.78 -4.73
N ARG A 102 16.78 -5.38 -3.73
CA ARG A 102 17.26 -6.60 -3.04
C ARG A 102 17.43 -7.79 -3.99
N ALA A 103 16.59 -7.87 -5.02
CA ALA A 103 16.68 -8.90 -6.05
C ALA A 103 17.80 -8.64 -7.08
N GLY A 104 18.56 -7.53 -6.96
CA GLY A 104 19.69 -7.19 -7.82
C GLY A 104 19.31 -6.38 -9.07
N TYR A 105 18.25 -5.55 -8.99
CA TYR A 105 17.71 -4.78 -10.12
C TYR A 105 17.44 -3.31 -9.83
#